data_AF-A0A662H7C0-F1
#
_entry.id   AF-A0A662H7C0-F1
#
_cell.length_a   1.000
_cell.length_b   1.000
_cell.length_c   1.000
_cell.angle_alpha   90.00
_cell.angle_beta   90.00
_cell.angle_gamma   90.00
#
_symmetry.space_group_name_H-M   'P 1'
#
loop_
_entity.id
_entity.type
_entity.pdbx_description
1 polymer ?
#
loop_
_entity_poly.entity_id
_entity_poly.type
_entity_poly.pdbx_seq_one_letter_code
_entity_poly.pdbx_strand_id
1 'polypeptide(L)'
;MEEGRALRRPLLANGCIVKDYEPLYKYWEVAEKRGVEKATIRSEDVEYVKKVVEASGRVSLLELKRTLSFMMLDRVNGEIAKEAYTMLGLELNEREAREKLADILAGWLLEACLTLNVISLRGWRLPED
;
A
#
# COMPACT_ATOMS: atom_id res chain seq x y z
N MET A 1 12.09 -28.72 -8.27
CA MET A 1 10.95 -28.53 -7.34
C MET A 1 11.21 -27.22 -6.63
N GLU A 2 10.60 -26.15 -7.13
CA GLU A 2 10.79 -24.80 -6.58
C GLU A 2 9.70 -24.63 -5.51
N GLU A 3 10.04 -24.97 -4.27
CA GLU A 3 9.17 -24.74 -3.13
C GLU A 3 8.81 -23.25 -3.10
N GLY A 4 7.52 -22.96 -3.23
CA GLY A 4 7.00 -21.61 -3.33
C GLY A 4 7.51 -20.77 -2.17
N ARG A 5 8.36 -19.77 -2.48
CA ARG A 5 8.61 -18.66 -1.57
C ARG A 5 7.24 -18.11 -1.18
N ALA A 6 6.84 -18.34 0.06
CA ALA A 6 5.68 -17.66 0.61
C ALA A 6 5.90 -16.16 0.34
N LEU A 7 5.04 -15.57 -0.50
CA LEU A 7 5.12 -14.14 -0.83
C LEU A 7 5.18 -13.39 0.48
N ARG A 8 6.34 -12.78 0.77
CA ARG A 8 6.56 -12.07 2.03
C ARG A 8 5.60 -10.88 2.05
N ARG A 9 4.76 -10.81 3.08
CA ARG A 9 3.72 -9.78 3.23
C ARG A 9 3.86 -9.09 4.57
N PRO A 10 3.63 -7.77 4.63
CA PRO A 10 3.63 -7.07 5.90
C PRO A 10 2.43 -7.50 6.76
N LEU A 11 2.45 -7.12 8.04
CA LEU A 11 1.40 -7.48 8.99
C LEU A 11 0.00 -7.06 8.46
N LEU A 12 -1.01 -7.93 8.62
CA LEU A 12 -2.39 -7.75 8.13
C LEU A 12 -2.58 -7.68 6.59
N ALA A 13 -1.52 -7.74 5.79
CA ALA A 13 -1.65 -7.83 4.34
C ALA A 13 -2.10 -9.23 3.90
N ASN A 14 -3.00 -9.28 2.93
CA ASN A 14 -3.62 -10.51 2.42
C ASN A 14 -3.37 -10.74 0.92
N GLY A 15 -2.69 -9.81 0.23
CA GLY A 15 -2.28 -9.89 -1.18
C GLY A 15 -3.41 -9.73 -2.19
N CYS A 16 -4.62 -9.33 -1.77
CA CYS A 16 -5.74 -9.17 -2.70
C CYS A 16 -5.59 -7.92 -3.56
N ILE A 17 -4.93 -6.86 -3.07
CA ILE A 17 -4.73 -5.58 -3.75
C ILE A 17 -3.28 -5.43 -4.23
N VAL A 18 -2.29 -5.62 -3.35
CA VAL A 18 -0.87 -5.51 -3.68
C VAL A 18 -0.33 -6.90 -4.00
N LYS A 19 0.22 -7.05 -5.22
CA LYS A 19 0.76 -8.32 -5.69
C LYS A 19 2.18 -8.57 -5.24
N ASP A 20 2.96 -7.51 -5.11
CA ASP A 20 4.37 -7.58 -4.74
C ASP A 20 4.73 -6.48 -3.74
N TYR A 21 5.30 -6.92 -2.61
CA TYR A 21 5.75 -6.07 -1.52
C TYR A 21 7.28 -5.91 -1.49
N GLU A 22 8.01 -6.54 -2.41
CA GLU A 22 9.47 -6.45 -2.47
C GLU A 22 10.00 -5.00 -2.49
N PRO A 23 9.40 -4.04 -3.24
CA PRO A 23 9.82 -2.64 -3.18
C PRO A 23 9.70 -2.01 -1.80
N LEU A 24 8.66 -2.35 -1.03
CA LEU A 24 8.48 -1.86 0.35
C LEU A 24 9.54 -2.42 1.29
N TYR A 25 9.90 -3.69 1.14
CA TYR A 25 10.98 -4.27 1.95
C TYR A 25 12.34 -3.67 1.60
N LYS A 26 12.64 -3.43 0.32
CA LYS A 26 13.86 -2.73 -0.09
C LYS A 26 13.90 -1.31 0.44
N TYR A 27 12.77 -0.61 0.43
CA TYR A 27 12.65 0.69 1.06
C TYR A 27 13.01 0.65 2.55
N TRP A 28 12.47 -0.32 3.30
CA TRP A 28 12.78 -0.47 4.73
C TRP A 28 14.23 -0.85 5.00
N GLU A 29 14.84 -1.68 4.15
CA GLU A 29 16.27 -2.03 4.24
C GLU A 29 17.14 -0.76 4.07
N VAL A 30 16.84 0.09 3.10
CA VAL A 30 17.58 1.35 2.86
C VAL A 30 17.33 2.35 4.00
N ALA A 31 16.08 2.52 4.42
CA ALA A 31 15.72 3.42 5.52
C ALA A 31 16.44 3.03 6.83
N GLU A 32 16.51 1.74 7.14
CA GLU A 32 17.21 1.21 8.31
C GLU A 32 18.72 1.46 8.25
N LYS A 33 19.35 1.21 7.08
CA LYS A 33 20.78 1.51 6.88
C LYS A 33 21.11 2.99 7.05
N ARG A 34 20.17 3.87 6.68
CA ARG A 34 20.31 5.34 6.80
C ARG A 34 19.87 5.87 8.16
N GLY A 35 19.35 5.03 9.05
CA GLY A 35 18.88 5.44 10.38
C GLY A 35 17.66 6.37 10.35
N VAL A 36 16.82 6.29 9.32
CA VAL A 36 15.62 7.12 9.19
C VAL A 36 14.34 6.32 9.43
N GLU A 37 13.23 7.02 9.71
CA GLU A 37 11.93 6.38 9.95
C GLU A 37 11.45 5.61 8.70
N LYS A 38 10.96 4.39 8.94
CA LYS A 38 10.34 3.56 7.90
C LYS A 38 8.93 4.06 7.60
N ALA A 39 8.60 4.21 6.32
CA ALA A 39 7.23 4.50 5.92
C ALA A 39 6.33 3.30 6.24
N THR A 40 5.27 3.52 7.02
CA THR A 40 4.33 2.48 7.46
C THR A 40 2.89 3.01 7.49
N ILE A 41 1.92 2.10 7.44
CA ILE A 41 0.54 2.41 7.81
C ILE A 41 0.44 2.57 9.33
N ARG A 42 -0.50 3.38 9.79
CA ARG A 42 -0.74 3.72 11.19
C ARG A 42 -2.21 3.49 11.55
N SER A 43 -2.51 3.42 12.84
CA SER A 43 -3.89 3.27 13.35
C SER A 43 -4.83 4.37 12.83
N GLU A 44 -4.31 5.60 12.71
CA GLU A 44 -5.09 6.75 12.26
C GLU A 44 -5.55 6.61 10.80
N ASP A 45 -4.79 5.87 9.98
CA ASP A 45 -5.14 5.63 8.59
C ASP A 45 -6.32 4.66 8.47
N VAL A 46 -6.35 3.64 9.34
CA VAL A 46 -7.46 2.68 9.41
C VAL A 46 -8.74 3.41 9.85
N GLU A 47 -8.62 4.28 10.85
CA GLU A 47 -9.73 5.10 11.33
C GLU A 47 -10.21 6.10 10.26
N TYR A 48 -9.31 6.66 9.46
CA TYR A 48 -9.67 7.49 8.31
C TYR A 48 -10.51 6.70 7.30
N VAL A 49 -10.05 5.51 6.89
CA VAL A 49 -10.79 4.65 5.96
C VAL A 49 -12.19 4.32 6.50
N LYS A 50 -12.27 3.97 7.78
CA LYS A 50 -13.54 3.70 8.46
C LYS A 50 -14.51 4.87 8.35
N LYS A 51 -14.08 6.08 8.71
CA LYS A 51 -14.91 7.30 8.64
C LYS A 51 -15.38 7.62 7.23
N VAL A 52 -14.50 7.46 6.23
CA VAL A 52 -14.85 7.71 4.82
C VAL A 52 -15.97 6.75 4.36
N VAL A 53 -15.84 5.46 4.70
CA VAL A 53 -16.84 4.45 4.32
C VAL A 53 -18.14 4.61 5.09
N GLU A 54 -18.08 4.92 6.40
CA GLU A 54 -19.27 5.19 7.22
C GLU A 54 -20.06 6.40 6.72
N ALA A 55 -19.37 7.49 6.33
CA ALA A 55 -20.02 8.70 5.84
C ALA A 55 -20.60 8.55 4.42
N SER A 56 -19.93 7.79 3.55
CA SER A 56 -20.30 7.69 2.12
C SER A 56 -21.12 6.44 1.79
N GLY A 57 -21.16 5.45 2.70
CA GLY A 57 -21.79 4.15 2.49
C GLY A 57 -21.04 3.24 1.51
N ARG A 58 -21.04 3.57 0.22
CA ARG A 58 -20.31 2.84 -0.83
C ARG A 58 -19.30 3.76 -1.49
N VAL A 59 -18.05 3.31 -1.55
CA VAL A 59 -16.94 4.06 -2.14
C VAL A 59 -16.24 3.19 -3.18
N SER A 60 -15.86 3.79 -4.30
CA SER A 60 -15.05 3.12 -5.30
C SER A 60 -13.69 2.74 -4.71
N LEU A 61 -13.29 1.47 -4.83
CA LEU A 61 -11.98 1.01 -4.39
C LEU A 61 -10.84 1.79 -5.08
N LEU A 62 -11.01 2.11 -6.36
CA LEU A 62 -10.03 2.86 -7.13
C LEU A 62 -9.86 4.28 -6.60
N GLU A 63 -10.98 4.97 -6.35
CA GLU A 63 -10.95 6.35 -5.85
C GLU A 63 -10.40 6.41 -4.43
N LEU A 64 -10.83 5.48 -3.57
CA LEU A 64 -10.32 5.39 -2.20
C LEU A 64 -8.81 5.12 -2.20
N LYS A 65 -8.34 4.14 -2.98
CA LYS A 65 -6.91 3.84 -3.10
C LYS A 65 -6.14 5.07 -3.57
N ARG A 66 -6.63 5.80 -4.58
CA ARG A 66 -5.97 7.01 -5.09
C ARG A 66 -5.84 8.09 -4.02
N THR A 67 -6.90 8.33 -3.25
CA THR A 67 -6.90 9.30 -2.13
C THR A 67 -5.87 8.89 -1.07
N LEU A 68 -5.87 7.62 -0.69
CA LEU A 68 -4.91 7.09 0.29
C LEU A 68 -3.47 7.18 -0.23
N SER A 69 -3.22 6.86 -1.50
CA SER A 69 -1.88 6.99 -2.10
C SER A 69 -1.37 8.42 -2.00
N PHE A 70 -2.23 9.42 -2.25
CA PHE A 70 -1.86 10.83 -2.10
C PHE A 70 -1.46 11.17 -0.66
N MET A 71 -2.21 10.68 0.33
CA MET A 71 -1.88 10.87 1.76
C MET A 71 -0.57 10.18 2.16
N MET A 72 -0.24 9.04 1.54
CA MET A 72 0.98 8.29 1.82
C MET A 72 2.24 8.97 1.27
N LEU A 73 2.12 9.86 0.27
CA LEU A 73 3.27 10.55 -0.32
C LEU A 73 4.11 11.23 0.75
N ASP A 74 3.51 11.94 1.69
CA ASP A 74 4.20 12.71 2.74
C ASP A 74 5.07 11.86 3.66
N ARG A 75 4.86 10.54 3.70
CA ARG A 75 5.65 9.60 4.51
C ARG A 75 6.80 8.96 3.74
N VAL A 76 6.79 9.07 2.41
CA VAL A 76 7.77 8.40 1.56
C VAL A 76 8.86 9.38 1.17
N ASN A 77 10.06 9.16 1.70
CA ASN A 77 11.28 9.81 1.22
C ASN A 77 11.58 9.34 -0.23
N GLY A 78 11.64 10.28 -1.18
CA GLY A 78 11.81 9.99 -2.60
C GLY A 78 13.17 9.40 -2.97
N GLU A 79 14.25 9.88 -2.36
CA GLU A 79 15.61 9.35 -2.58
C GLU A 79 15.71 7.87 -2.16
N ILE A 80 15.14 7.53 -1.00
CA ILE A 80 15.13 6.15 -0.49
C ILE A 80 14.26 5.26 -1.38
N ALA A 81 13.12 5.77 -1.84
CA ALA A 81 12.26 5.05 -2.77
C ALA A 81 12.97 4.77 -4.10
N LYS A 82 13.67 5.78 -4.63
CA LYS A 82 14.47 5.62 -5.84
C LYS A 82 15.53 4.54 -5.66
N GLU A 83 16.33 4.61 -4.60
CA GLU A 83 17.36 3.60 -4.32
C GLU A 83 16.77 2.19 -4.19
N ALA A 84 15.63 2.06 -3.49
CA ALA A 84 14.95 0.78 -3.33
C ALA A 84 14.54 0.17 -4.69
N TYR A 85 14.05 0.98 -5.64
CA TYR A 85 13.72 0.52 -6.98
C TYR A 85 14.95 0.23 -7.84
N THR A 86 16.02 1.03 -7.73
CA THR A 86 17.30 0.76 -8.40
C THR A 86 17.89 -0.58 -7.97
N MET A 87 17.79 -0.94 -6.69
CA MET A 87 18.20 -2.26 -6.18
C MET A 87 17.40 -3.43 -6.80
N LEU A 88 16.22 -3.14 -7.35
CA LEU A 88 15.37 -4.10 -8.08
C LEU A 88 15.58 -4.03 -9.60
N GLY A 89 16.57 -3.26 -10.07
CA GLY A 89 16.86 -3.07 -11.49
C GLY A 89 15.88 -2.13 -12.21
N LEU A 90 15.14 -1.30 -11.47
CA LEU A 90 14.20 -0.34 -12.02
C LEU A 90 14.72 1.09 -11.86
N GLU A 91 15.01 1.74 -12.99
CA GLU A 91 15.45 3.13 -13.03
C GLU A 91 14.24 4.07 -13.04
N LEU A 92 13.96 4.67 -11.90
CA LEU A 92 12.88 5.63 -11.70
C LEU A 92 13.45 6.96 -11.18
N ASN A 93 12.79 8.06 -11.49
CA ASN A 93 13.05 9.31 -10.77
C ASN A 93 12.42 9.26 -9.35
N GLU A 94 12.85 10.17 -8.47
CA GLU A 94 12.38 10.19 -7.08
C GLU A 94 10.87 10.34 -6.95
N ARG A 95 10.25 11.14 -7.84
CA ARG A 95 8.81 11.34 -7.84
C ARG A 95 8.07 10.06 -8.22
N GLU A 96 8.47 9.40 -9.29
CA GLU A 96 7.86 8.14 -9.75
C GLU A 96 8.01 7.03 -8.71
N ALA A 97 9.21 6.91 -8.12
CA ALA A 97 9.49 5.95 -7.07
C ALA A 97 8.63 6.21 -5.83
N ARG A 98 8.52 7.48 -5.42
CA ARG A 98 7.68 7.91 -4.29
C ARG A 98 6.21 7.60 -4.53
N GLU A 99 5.68 7.93 -5.71
CA GLU A 99 4.29 7.66 -6.10
C GLU A 99 3.99 6.15 -6.10
N LYS A 100 4.88 5.31 -6.62
CA LYS A 100 4.70 3.84 -6.61
C LYS A 100 4.77 3.24 -5.21
N LEU A 101 5.70 3.69 -4.36
CA LEU A 101 5.79 3.23 -2.97
C LEU A 101 4.56 3.65 -2.16
N ALA A 102 4.07 4.87 -2.36
CA ALA A 102 2.85 5.37 -1.74
C ALA A 102 1.62 4.55 -2.16
N ASP A 103 1.57 4.12 -3.42
CA ASP A 103 0.52 3.22 -3.92
C ASP A 103 0.54 1.83 -3.27
N ILE A 104 1.73 1.29 -3.00
CA ILE A 104 1.91 0.04 -2.24
C ILE A 104 1.42 0.22 -0.79
N LEU A 105 1.77 1.33 -0.13
CA LEU A 105 1.30 1.63 1.23
C LEU A 105 -0.23 1.77 1.30
N ALA A 106 -0.84 2.46 0.35
CA ALA A 106 -2.29 2.59 0.26
C ALA A 106 -2.97 1.24 0.03
N GLY A 107 -2.40 0.39 -0.84
CA GLY A 107 -2.87 -0.97 -1.03
C GLY A 107 -2.77 -1.81 0.24
N TRP A 108 -1.63 -1.74 0.94
CA TRP A 108 -1.46 -2.40 2.24
C TRP A 108 -2.50 -1.98 3.26
N LEU A 109 -2.76 -0.67 3.39
CA LEU A 109 -3.78 -0.15 4.29
C LEU A 109 -5.15 -0.77 4.00
N LEU A 110 -5.56 -0.80 2.73
CA LEU A 110 -6.84 -1.38 2.34
C LEU A 110 -6.91 -2.88 2.63
N GLU A 111 -5.83 -3.63 2.39
CA GLU A 111 -5.76 -5.03 2.79
C GLU A 111 -5.87 -5.22 4.30
N ALA A 112 -5.21 -4.36 5.09
CA ALA A 112 -5.33 -4.40 6.54
C ALA A 112 -6.76 -4.11 6.99
N CYS A 113 -7.44 -3.11 6.41
CA CYS A 113 -8.84 -2.82 6.69
C CYS A 113 -9.76 -4.00 6.34
N LEU A 114 -9.49 -4.74 5.25
CA LEU A 114 -10.22 -5.95 4.89
C LEU A 114 -9.99 -7.08 5.90
N THR A 115 -8.73 -7.33 6.25
CA THR A 115 -8.34 -8.35 7.23
C THR A 115 -8.95 -8.07 8.61
N LEU A 116 -9.09 -6.80 8.98
CA LEU A 116 -9.71 -6.35 10.24
C LEU A 116 -11.25 -6.25 10.18
N ASN A 117 -11.89 -6.57 9.05
CA ASN A 117 -13.33 -6.37 8.82
C ASN A 117 -13.83 -4.92 8.99
N VAL A 118 -12.96 -3.93 8.81
CA VAL A 118 -13.33 -2.51 8.81
C VAL A 118 -14.11 -2.17 7.54
N ILE A 119 -13.75 -2.79 6.42
CA ILE A 119 -14.43 -2.66 5.13
C ILE A 119 -14.67 -4.04 4.52
N SER A 120 -15.54 -4.11 3.52
CA SER A 120 -15.74 -5.30 2.69
C SER A 120 -15.79 -4.90 1.23
N LEU A 121 -15.20 -5.74 0.35
CA LEU A 121 -15.34 -5.56 -1.10
C LEU A 121 -16.68 -6.15 -1.53
N ARG A 122 -17.48 -5.34 -2.25
CA ARG A 122 -18.65 -5.83 -2.98
C ARG A 122 -18.31 -5.85 -4.46
N GLY A 123 -18.48 -7.02 -5.09
CA GLY A 123 -18.32 -7.16 -6.54
C GLY A 123 -19.36 -6.33 -7.30
N TRP A 124 -19.11 -6.14 -8.59
CA TRP A 124 -20.09 -5.55 -9.51
C TRP A 124 -21.32 -6.47 -9.58
N ARG A 125 -22.48 -6.00 -9.11
CA ARG A 125 -23.76 -6.62 -9.50
C ARG A 125 -24.13 -6.04 -10.85
N LEU A 126 -24.34 -6.90 -11.85
CA LEU A 126 -25.13 -6.50 -13.01
C LEU A 126 -26.49 -5.99 -12.50
N PRO A 127 -27.06 -4.93 -13.10
CA PRO A 127 -28.47 -4.60 -12.86
C PRO A 127 -29.29 -5.88 -13.09
N GLU A 128 -30.17 -6.21 -12.16
CA GLU A 128 -31.21 -7.20 -12.43
C GLU A 128 -32.14 -6.58 -13.47
N ASP A 129 -32.28 -7.24 -14.63
CA ASP A 129 -33.18 -6.83 -15.72
C ASP A 129 -34.63 -6.62 -15.25
#